data_AF-Q71J27-F1
#
_entry.id   AF-Q71J27-F1
#
_cell.length_a   1.000
_cell.length_b   1.000
_cell.length_c   1.000
_cell.angle_alpha   90.00
_cell.angle_beta   90.00
_cell.angle_gamma   90.00
#
_symmetry.space_group_name_H-M   'P 1'
#
loop_
_entity.id
_entity.type
_entity.pdbx_description
1 polymer ?
#
loop_
_entity_poly.entity_id
_entity_poly.type
_entity_poly.pdbx_seq_one_letter_code
_entity_poly.pdbx_strand_id
1 'polypeptide(L)'
;TSAATVATAVFTTLATAPFLLFFMLKDGHKLRPFLVKFAPQRWEQATSKLLHEVNQAVSSYVIGQVSVAICVGIMLFIGYTIIGEPYGAALAICSGFLNLI
;
A
#
# COMPACT_ATOMS: atom_id res chain seq x y z
N THR A 1 33.40 -11.56 -12.28
CA THR A 1 31.92 -11.64 -12.28
C THR A 1 31.38 -10.32 -12.73
N SER A 2 30.61 -10.30 -13.81
CA SER A 2 30.27 -9.08 -14.56
C SER A 2 29.43 -8.10 -13.74
N ALA A 3 29.64 -6.79 -13.94
CA ALA A 3 28.90 -5.71 -13.27
C ALA A 3 27.37 -5.88 -13.38
N ALA A 4 26.89 -6.50 -14.47
CA ALA A 4 25.49 -6.86 -14.66
C ALA A 4 24.94 -7.72 -13.51
N THR A 5 25.67 -8.74 -13.04
CA THR A 5 25.21 -9.63 -11.98
C THR A 5 25.09 -8.92 -10.63
N VAL A 6 26.01 -7.97 -10.35
CA VAL A 6 25.96 -7.15 -9.13
C VAL A 6 24.77 -6.20 -9.17
N ALA A 7 24.53 -5.55 -10.31
CA ALA A 7 23.40 -4.64 -10.48
C ALA A 7 22.05 -5.37 -10.31
N THR A 8 21.91 -6.56 -10.91
CA THR A 8 20.69 -7.38 -10.73
C THR A 8 20.51 -7.81 -9.28
N ALA A 9 21.58 -8.23 -8.59
CA ALA A 9 21.51 -8.64 -7.18
C ALA A 9 21.13 -7.50 -6.24
N VAL A 10 21.66 -6.30 -6.45
CA VAL A 10 21.30 -5.10 -5.69
C VAL A 10 19.84 -4.74 -5.92
N PHE A 11 19.39 -4.73 -7.19
CA PHE A 11 17.99 -4.45 -7.52
C PHE A 11 17.03 -5.46 -6.89
N THR A 12 17.32 -6.76 -7.01
CA THR A 12 16.53 -7.82 -6.39
C THR A 12 16.50 -7.67 -4.87
N THR A 13 17.64 -7.37 -4.24
CA THR A 13 17.71 -7.19 -2.78
C THR A 13 16.90 -5.98 -2.34
N LEU A 14 16.98 -4.85 -3.04
CA LEU A 14 16.24 -3.64 -2.72
C LEU A 14 14.73 -3.79 -2.92
N ALA A 15 14.31 -4.59 -3.90
CA ALA A 15 12.90 -4.89 -4.15
C ALA A 15 12.35 -5.94 -3.17
N THR A 16 13.11 -6.98 -2.85
CA THR A 16 12.69 -8.03 -1.92
C THR A 16 12.77 -7.59 -0.46
N ALA A 17 13.73 -6.73 -0.08
CA ALA A 17 13.90 -6.26 1.29
C ALA A 17 12.63 -5.68 1.93
N PRO A 18 11.89 -4.72 1.33
CA PRO A 18 10.65 -4.21 1.92
C PRO A 18 9.55 -5.27 1.97
N PHE A 19 9.52 -6.19 1.00
CA PHE A 19 8.56 -7.30 0.96
C PHE A 19 8.82 -8.32 2.09
N LEU A 20 10.08 -8.71 2.27
CA LEU A 20 10.56 -9.54 3.37
C LEU A 20 10.34 -8.86 4.72
N LEU A 21 10.63 -7.56 4.81
CA LEU A 21 10.45 -6.78 6.02
C LEU A 21 8.97 -6.66 6.40
N PHE A 22 8.09 -6.42 5.42
CA PHE A 22 6.64 -6.47 5.61
C PHE A 22 6.18 -7.86 6.04
N PHE A 23 6.68 -8.93 5.42
CA PHE A 23 6.31 -10.30 5.79
C PHE A 23 6.85 -10.69 7.17
N MET A 24 8.04 -10.24 7.54
CA MET A 24 8.60 -10.38 8.89
C MET A 24 7.79 -9.58 9.91
N LEU A 25 7.37 -8.35 9.60
CA LEU A 25 6.48 -7.58 10.47
C LEU A 25 5.09 -8.25 10.61
N LYS A 26 4.54 -8.75 9.50
CA LYS A 26 3.25 -9.45 9.43
C LYS A 26 3.28 -10.78 10.22
N ASP A 27 4.37 -11.53 10.11
CA ASP A 27 4.58 -12.80 10.82
C ASP A 27 5.20 -12.59 12.22
N GLY A 28 5.19 -11.34 12.71
CA GLY A 28 5.66 -10.92 14.03
C GLY A 28 5.15 -11.76 15.21
N HIS A 29 4.03 -12.48 15.03
CA HIS A 29 3.50 -13.40 16.03
C HIS A 29 4.43 -14.59 16.34
N LYS A 30 5.23 -15.08 15.37
CA LYS A 30 6.26 -16.11 15.58
C LYS A 30 7.63 -15.53 15.96
N LEU A 31 7.87 -14.24 15.69
CA LEU A 31 9.08 -13.52 16.11
C LEU A 31 9.04 -13.07 17.57
N ARG A 32 7.84 -12.93 18.17
CA ARG A 32 7.65 -12.63 19.60
C ARG A 32 8.53 -13.49 20.53
N PRO A 33 8.47 -14.83 20.53
CA PRO A 33 9.27 -15.63 21.46
C PRO A 33 10.79 -15.62 21.14
N PHE A 34 11.17 -15.38 19.88
CA PHE A 34 12.58 -15.35 19.45
C PHE A 34 13.25 -14.01 19.78
N LEU A 35 12.54 -12.90 19.60
CA LEU A 35 12.96 -11.58 20.04
C LEU A 35 12.84 -11.43 21.57
N VAL A 36 11.84 -12.00 22.25
CA VAL A 36 11.72 -11.93 23.73
C VAL A 36 12.88 -12.64 24.45
N LYS A 37 13.51 -13.63 23.81
CA LYS A 37 14.75 -14.25 24.33
C LYS A 37 16.00 -13.37 24.18
N PHE A 38 15.98 -12.38 23.28
CA PHE A 38 17.14 -11.52 22.96
C PHE A 38 16.92 -10.04 23.29
N ALA A 39 15.68 -9.61 23.44
CA ALA A 39 15.23 -8.26 23.71
C ALA A 39 14.23 -8.31 24.88
N PRO A 40 14.45 -7.56 25.95
CA PRO A 40 13.57 -7.56 27.12
C PRO A 40 12.17 -7.10 26.70
N GLN A 41 11.16 -7.58 27.43
CA GLN A 41 9.69 -7.36 27.38
C GLN A 41 9.19 -5.92 27.08
N ARG A 42 10.09 -4.94 26.93
CA ARG A 42 9.84 -3.51 26.69
C ARG A 42 9.34 -3.15 25.30
N TRP A 43 9.53 -3.99 24.28
CA TRP A 43 9.21 -3.63 22.88
C TRP A 43 7.83 -4.12 22.40
N GLU A 44 7.17 -4.96 23.18
CA GLU A 44 5.85 -5.51 22.85
C GLU A 44 4.80 -4.41 22.62
N GLN A 45 4.80 -3.40 23.50
CA GLN A 45 3.92 -2.25 23.39
C GLN A 45 4.27 -1.37 22.18
N ALA A 46 5.56 -1.19 21.88
CA ALA A 46 6.02 -0.40 20.74
C ALA A 46 5.63 -1.05 19.41
N THR A 47 5.85 -2.35 19.24
CA THR A 47 5.47 -3.08 18.01
C THR A 47 3.96 -3.15 17.84
N SER A 48 3.20 -3.37 18.91
CA SER A 48 1.73 -3.36 18.87
C SER A 48 1.19 -1.98 18.47
N LYS A 49 1.75 -0.91 19.05
CA LYS A 49 1.38 0.47 18.74
C LYS A 49 1.71 0.84 17.30
N LEU A 50 2.89 0.47 16.81
CA LEU A 50 3.26 0.68 15.40
C LEU A 50 2.37 -0.09 14.43
N LEU A 51 2.04 -1.34 14.73
CA LEU A 51 1.15 -2.13 13.88
C LEU A 51 -0.27 -1.55 13.85
N HIS A 52 -0.73 -1.02 14.99
CA HIS A 52 -2.00 -0.31 15.08
C HIS A 52 -1.97 1.01 14.29
N GLU A 53 -0.91 1.80 14.40
CA GLU A 53 -0.72 3.04 13.64
C GLU A 53 -0.64 2.77 12.13
N VAL A 54 0.08 1.72 11.71
CA VAL A 54 0.14 1.31 10.29
C VAL A 54 -1.23 0.86 9.81
N ASN A 55 -1.95 0.04 10.58
CA ASN A 55 -3.30 -0.38 10.22
C ASN A 55 -4.27 0.81 10.12
N GLN A 56 -4.14 1.77 11.03
CA GLN A 56 -4.92 3.01 11.00
C GLN A 56 -4.57 3.88 9.79
N ALA A 57 -3.28 4.03 9.47
CA ALA A 57 -2.82 4.77 8.30
C ALA A 57 -3.29 4.13 6.99
N VAL A 58 -3.21 2.81 6.87
CA VAL A 58 -3.73 2.04 5.72
C VAL A 58 -5.24 2.20 5.61
N SER A 59 -5.97 2.09 6.72
CA SER A 59 -7.42 2.29 6.77
C SER A 59 -7.82 3.71 6.32
N SER A 60 -7.15 4.74 6.86
CA SER A 60 -7.38 6.13 6.46
C SER A 60 -7.01 6.39 5.00
N TYR A 61 -5.95 5.76 4.48
CA TYR A 61 -5.57 5.86 3.07
C TYR A 61 -6.64 5.25 2.15
N VAL A 62 -7.14 4.05 2.47
CA VAL A 62 -8.21 3.40 1.70
C VAL A 62 -9.46 4.28 1.67
N ILE A 63 -9.88 4.81 2.83
CA ILE A 63 -11.04 5.70 2.90
C ILE A 63 -10.79 7.00 2.09
N GLY A 64 -9.59 7.55 2.17
CA GLY A 64 -9.18 8.70 1.36
C GLY A 64 -9.27 8.42 -0.13
N GLN A 65 -8.72 7.30 -0.60
CA GLN A 65 -8.74 6.93 -2.02
C GLN A 65 -10.16 6.64 -2.52
N VAL A 66 -11.00 6.00 -1.71
CA VAL A 66 -12.42 5.82 -2.06
C VAL A 66 -13.12 7.18 -2.22
N SER A 67 -12.86 8.14 -1.32
CA SER A 67 -13.41 9.50 -1.46
C SER A 67 -12.90 10.21 -2.72
N VAL A 68 -11.62 10.08 -3.05
CA VAL A 68 -11.02 10.68 -4.25
C VAL A 68 -11.61 10.03 -5.51
N ALA A 69 -11.71 8.71 -5.55
CA ALA A 69 -12.29 7.97 -6.68
C ALA A 69 -13.74 8.40 -6.97
N ILE A 70 -14.56 8.63 -5.94
CA ILE A 70 -15.93 9.13 -6.08
C ILE A 70 -15.92 10.55 -6.65
N CYS A 71 -15.10 11.45 -6.09
CA CYS A 71 -14.99 12.83 -6.58
C CYS A 71 -14.55 12.87 -8.05
N VAL A 72 -13.52 12.10 -8.42
CA VAL A 72 -13.02 12.00 -9.80
C VAL A 72 -14.08 11.42 -10.73
N GLY A 73 -14.77 10.35 -10.32
CA GLY A 73 -15.86 9.76 -11.10
C GLY A 73 -17.00 10.74 -11.39
N ILE A 74 -17.42 11.52 -10.40
CA ILE A 74 -18.45 12.57 -10.58
C ILE A 74 -17.94 13.69 -11.50
N MET A 75 -16.69 14.14 -11.28
CA MET A 75 -16.10 15.22 -12.06
C MET A 75 -15.96 14.84 -13.54
N LEU A 76 -15.56 13.61 -13.83
CA LEU A 76 -15.49 13.07 -15.19
C LEU A 76 -16.87 12.83 -15.79
N PHE A 77 -17.85 12.34 -15.01
CA PHE A 77 -19.22 12.19 -15.50
C PHE A 77 -19.80 13.52 -15.97
N ILE A 78 -19.62 14.59 -15.17
CA ILE A 78 -20.05 15.95 -15.55
C ILE A 78 -19.25 16.42 -16.77
N GLY A 79 -17.92 16.25 -16.76
CA GLY A 79 -17.05 16.66 -17.86
C GLY A 79 -17.44 16.02 -19.19
N TYR A 80 -17.67 14.71 -19.22
CA TYR A 80 -18.08 14.01 -20.44
C TYR A 80 -19.52 14.33 -20.87
N THR A 81 -20.42 14.60 -19.92
CA THR A 81 -21.78 15.05 -20.23
C THR A 81 -21.76 16.42 -20.93
N ILE A 82 -20.87 17.33 -20.53
CA ILE A 82 -20.70 18.64 -21.19
C ILE A 82 -20.10 18.50 -22.59
N ILE A 83 -19.15 17.57 -22.77
CA ILE A 83 -18.51 17.29 -24.06
C ILE A 83 -19.48 16.59 -25.04
N GLY A 84 -20.56 15.97 -24.53
CA GLY A 84 -21.52 15.24 -25.34
C GLY A 84 -20.99 13.88 -25.82
N GLU A 85 -20.03 13.31 -25.09
CA GLU A 85 -19.39 12.04 -25.46
C GLU A 85 -20.34 10.85 -25.21
N PRO A 86 -20.68 10.03 -26.24
CA PRO A 86 -21.62 8.92 -26.10
C PRO A 86 -21.16 7.84 -25.11
N TYR A 87 -19.85 7.71 -24.86
CA TYR A 87 -19.28 6.74 -23.90
C TYR A 87 -18.82 7.39 -22.58
N GLY A 88 -19.20 8.64 -22.32
CA GLY A 88 -18.78 9.41 -21.16
C GLY A 88 -19.00 8.73 -19.81
N ALA A 89 -20.18 8.11 -19.63
CA ALA A 89 -20.50 7.40 -18.39
C ALA A 89 -19.60 6.18 -18.17
N ALA A 90 -19.31 5.41 -19.24
CA ALA A 90 -18.43 4.25 -19.15
C ALA A 90 -16.98 4.66 -18.82
N LEU A 91 -16.48 5.72 -19.45
CA LEU A 91 -15.15 6.26 -19.19
C LEU A 91 -15.01 6.83 -17.76
N ALA A 92 -16.03 7.52 -17.26
CA ALA A 92 -16.03 8.04 -15.89
C ALA A 92 -15.97 6.91 -14.84
N ILE A 93 -16.73 5.83 -15.04
CA ILE A 93 -16.73 4.66 -14.14
C ILE A 93 -15.37 3.95 -14.19
N CYS A 94 -14.82 3.71 -15.39
CA CYS A 94 -13.51 3.09 -15.54
C CYS A 94 -12.41 3.93 -14.87
N SER A 95 -12.41 5.25 -15.08
CA SER A 95 -11.41 6.12 -14.48
C SER A 95 -11.52 6.22 -12.96
N GLY A 96 -12.74 6.21 -12.40
CA GLY A 96 -12.93 6.14 -10.94
C GLY A 96 -12.35 4.85 -10.35
N PHE A 97 -12.53 3.71 -11.03
CA PHE A 97 -11.94 2.43 -10.61
C PHE A 97 -10.43 2.40 -10.75
N LEU A 98 -9.87 2.89 -11.87
CA LEU A 98 -8.42 2.96 -12.06
C LEU A 98 -7.74 3.91 -11.08
N ASN A 99 -8.45 4.91 -10.55
CA ASN A 99 -7.89 5.84 -9.58
C ASN A 99 -7.66 5.23 -8.19
N LEU A 100 -8.27 4.07 -7.91
CA LEU A 100 -8.16 3.38 -6.61
C LEU A 100 -6.79 2.71 -6.39
N ILE A 101 -5.97 2.53 -7.44
CA ILE A 101 -4.65 1.88 -7.42
C ILE A 101 -3.53 2.88 -7.71
#